data_AF-A0A1V4QWV1-F1
#
_entry.id   AF-A0A1V4QWV1-F1
#
_cell.length_a   1.000
_cell.length_b   1.000
_cell.length_c   1.000
_cell.angle_alpha   90.00
_cell.angle_beta   90.00
_cell.angle_gamma   90.00
#
_symmetry.space_group_name_H-M   'P 1'
#
loop_
_entity.id
_entity.type
_entity.pdbx_description
1 polymer ?
#
loop_
_entity_poly.entity_id
_entity_poly.type
_entity_poly.pdbx_seq_one_letter_code
_entity_poly.pdbx_strand_id
1 'polypeptide(L)'
;MDEKQGALSDSGGPLAPTPSRYSFASRVLDIFIEPKKVFDYLRDRGDFWRPYIFHAVILMVVTCLALPAVKQVSSEYAGLMGRSTPPEVGLTDYLMTPVQVAAGLAISFAVLGFVIWLAVLISSGKARYGQALSLAAYTFFPVLLAKVINGITLMITRPSLGDPSVMMVTQAPVINYTSLAQLFAGRPILQTSLLPVGIFTLWALYLLVIGLRRSANVSMVAAWVTALSLLVVQVGLYALMAFGMAMSLKAVGAG
;
A
#
# COMPACT_ATOMS: atom_id res chain seq x y z
N MET A 1 -19.83 69.10 -23.61
CA MET A 1 -18.57 69.24 -22.88
C MET A 1 -18.91 69.00 -21.41
N ASP A 2 -19.18 67.75 -21.04
CA ASP A 2 -18.17 66.77 -20.58
C ASP A 2 -17.37 67.27 -19.37
N GLU A 3 -17.75 66.82 -18.17
CA GLU A 3 -16.81 66.09 -17.33
C GLU A 3 -17.56 65.27 -16.27
N LYS A 4 -17.38 63.95 -16.37
CA LYS A 4 -17.95 62.91 -15.52
C LYS A 4 -17.08 62.71 -14.28
N GLN A 5 -17.75 62.62 -13.14
CA GLN A 5 -17.51 61.63 -12.08
C GLN A 5 -16.05 61.20 -11.84
N GLY A 6 -15.36 61.93 -10.97
CA GLY A 6 -14.17 61.44 -10.27
C GLY A 6 -14.55 60.48 -9.14
N ALA A 7 -14.96 59.26 -9.48
CA ALA A 7 -15.04 58.15 -8.53
C ALA A 7 -13.67 57.48 -8.48
N LEU A 8 -12.81 57.89 -7.55
CA LEU A 8 -11.62 57.12 -7.17
C LEU A 8 -12.09 55.89 -6.41
N SER A 9 -12.29 54.79 -7.16
CA SER A 9 -12.43 53.45 -6.60
C SER A 9 -11.07 53.02 -6.05
N ASP A 10 -10.88 53.22 -4.76
CA ASP A 10 -9.79 52.60 -4.00
C ASP A 10 -10.14 51.11 -3.82
N SER A 11 -9.95 50.33 -4.88
CA SER A 11 -10.14 48.86 -4.87
C SER A 11 -8.91 48.16 -4.32
N GLY A 12 -8.45 48.59 -3.15
CA GLY A 12 -7.54 47.85 -2.27
C GLY A 12 -8.24 46.65 -1.62
N GLY A 13 -8.90 45.81 -2.43
CA GLY A 13 -9.48 44.56 -1.96
C GLY A 13 -8.37 43.71 -1.32
N PRO A 14 -8.60 43.10 -0.14
CA PRO A 14 -7.60 42.26 0.50
C PRO A 14 -7.16 41.19 -0.49
N LEU A 15 -5.87 41.19 -0.84
CA LEU A 15 -5.25 40.14 -1.65
C LEU A 15 -5.70 38.80 -1.08
N ALA A 16 -6.38 37.99 -1.91
CA ALA A 16 -6.84 36.67 -1.51
C ALA A 16 -5.67 35.95 -0.82
N PRO A 17 -5.85 35.46 0.43
CA PRO A 17 -4.75 34.91 1.20
C PRO A 17 -4.05 33.86 0.36
N THR A 18 -2.76 34.09 0.09
CA THR A 18 -1.94 33.14 -0.66
C THR A 18 -2.06 31.81 0.08
N PRO A 19 -2.57 30.73 -0.56
CA PRO A 19 -2.87 29.51 0.17
C PRO A 19 -1.58 29.07 0.86
N SER A 20 -1.63 29.02 2.20
CA SER A 20 -0.51 28.61 3.05
C SER A 20 0.08 27.35 2.43
N ARG A 21 1.40 27.31 2.21
CA ARG A 21 2.08 26.16 1.59
C ARG A 21 1.64 24.90 2.33
N TYR A 22 0.73 24.14 1.73
CA TYR A 22 0.27 22.90 2.34
C TYR A 22 1.50 22.01 2.50
N SER A 23 1.92 21.75 3.73
CA SER A 23 3.19 21.07 3.98
C SER A 23 3.02 19.57 3.74
N PHE A 24 4.12 18.86 3.47
CA PHE A 24 4.06 17.41 3.34
C PHE A 24 3.64 16.74 4.65
N ALA A 25 4.16 17.19 5.80
CA ALA A 25 3.77 16.67 7.11
C ALA A 25 2.27 16.85 7.39
N SER A 26 1.71 18.03 7.04
CA SER A 26 0.27 18.28 7.15
C SER A 26 -0.52 17.32 6.25
N ARG A 27 -0.06 17.03 5.02
CA ARG A 27 -0.70 16.03 4.16
C ARG A 27 -0.67 14.61 4.73
N VAL A 28 0.44 14.23 5.35
CA VAL A 28 0.58 12.91 5.98
C VAL A 28 -0.36 12.76 7.17
N LEU A 29 -0.63 13.82 7.94
CA LEU A 29 -1.61 13.77 9.02
C LEU A 29 -3.05 13.82 8.47
N ASP A 30 -3.31 14.74 7.54
CA ASP A 30 -4.64 14.95 6.98
C ASP A 30 -5.13 13.76 6.16
N ILE A 31 -4.26 12.90 5.62
CA ILE A 31 -4.71 11.69 4.94
C ILE A 31 -5.52 10.76 5.88
N PHE A 32 -5.26 10.85 7.18
CA PHE A 32 -5.95 10.07 8.21
C PHE A 32 -7.14 10.82 8.81
N ILE A 33 -7.07 12.16 8.92
CA ILE A 33 -8.08 12.98 9.61
C ILE A 33 -9.05 13.64 8.62
N GLU A 34 -8.51 14.29 7.59
CA GLU A 34 -9.26 15.06 6.59
C GLU A 34 -8.82 14.72 5.15
N PRO A 35 -8.98 13.45 4.70
CA PRO A 35 -8.42 12.99 3.44
C PRO A 35 -8.90 13.78 2.22
N LYS A 36 -10.10 14.39 2.31
CA LYS A 36 -10.67 15.24 1.26
C LYS A 36 -9.74 16.42 0.93
N LYS A 37 -9.13 17.08 1.94
CA LYS A 37 -8.18 18.19 1.73
C LYS A 37 -6.95 17.74 0.95
N VAL A 38 -6.42 16.56 1.27
CA VAL A 38 -5.28 15.96 0.55
C VAL A 38 -5.64 15.71 -0.92
N PHE A 39 -6.79 15.09 -1.18
CA PHE A 39 -7.19 14.76 -2.55
C PHE A 39 -7.62 15.97 -3.38
N ASP A 40 -8.14 17.02 -2.76
CA ASP A 40 -8.36 18.31 -3.43
C ASP A 40 -7.03 18.94 -3.86
N TYR A 41 -6.01 18.91 -2.99
CA TYR A 41 -4.66 19.35 -3.35
C TYR A 41 -4.07 18.54 -4.52
N LEU A 42 -4.33 17.23 -4.58
CA LEU A 42 -3.88 16.35 -5.66
C LEU A 42 -4.68 16.50 -6.96
N ARG A 43 -5.79 17.25 -6.97
CA ARG A 43 -6.56 17.52 -8.20
C ARG A 43 -5.69 18.20 -9.26
N ASP A 44 -4.89 19.16 -8.82
CA ASP A 44 -4.12 20.03 -9.73
C ASP A 44 -2.61 19.72 -9.73
N ARG A 45 -2.15 18.82 -8.85
CA ARG A 45 -0.72 18.54 -8.63
C ARG A 45 -0.41 17.06 -8.59
N GLY A 46 0.61 16.66 -9.36
CA GLY A 46 1.28 15.37 -9.20
C GLY A 46 2.44 15.50 -8.20
N ASP A 47 2.28 14.99 -6.99
CA ASP A 47 3.28 15.01 -5.91
C ASP A 47 3.55 13.58 -5.41
N PHE A 48 3.88 12.66 -6.34
CA PHE A 48 4.09 11.25 -6.02
C PHE A 48 5.45 10.97 -5.36
N TRP A 49 6.46 11.78 -5.65
CA TRP A 49 7.83 11.50 -5.23
C TRP A 49 8.03 11.65 -3.71
N ARG A 50 7.37 12.63 -3.08
CA ARG A 50 7.43 12.82 -1.62
C ARG A 50 6.86 11.64 -0.83
N PRO A 51 5.60 11.21 -1.06
CA PRO A 51 5.06 10.03 -0.39
C PRO A 51 5.85 8.78 -0.78
N TYR A 52 6.34 8.64 -2.01
CA TYR A 52 7.22 7.53 -2.39
C TYR A 52 8.49 7.46 -1.52
N ILE A 53 9.24 8.55 -1.40
CA ILE A 53 10.46 8.59 -0.57
C ILE A 53 10.11 8.28 0.89
N PHE A 54 9.03 8.87 1.42
CA PHE A 54 8.59 8.63 2.79
C PHE A 54 8.28 7.14 3.03
N HIS A 55 7.48 6.53 2.16
CA HIS A 55 7.17 5.10 2.23
C HIS A 55 8.42 4.24 2.09
N ALA A 56 9.31 4.56 1.15
CA ALA A 56 10.54 3.82 0.92
C ALA A 56 11.46 3.84 2.14
N VAL A 57 11.66 5.00 2.76
CA VAL A 57 12.51 5.15 3.96
C VAL A 57 11.94 4.36 5.13
N ILE A 58 10.64 4.49 5.41
CA ILE A 58 10.02 3.78 6.54
C ILE A 58 10.05 2.27 6.32
N LEU A 59 9.67 1.80 5.12
CA LEU A 59 9.70 0.37 4.81
C LEU A 59 11.11 -0.18 4.85
N MET A 60 12.10 0.55 4.34
CA MET A 60 13.50 0.15 4.42
C MET A 60 13.94 -0.04 5.87
N VAL A 61 13.67 0.93 6.75
CA VAL A 61 14.01 0.83 8.17
C VAL A 61 13.33 -0.39 8.80
N VAL A 62 12.02 -0.53 8.62
CA VAL A 62 11.25 -1.65 9.20
C VAL A 62 11.74 -3.00 8.68
N THR A 63 11.96 -3.14 7.37
CA THR A 63 12.40 -4.41 6.78
C THR A 63 13.84 -4.76 7.17
N CYS A 64 14.75 -3.78 7.23
CA CYS A 64 16.11 -4.02 7.71
C CYS A 64 16.13 -4.45 9.18
N LEU A 65 15.32 -3.83 10.04
CA LEU A 65 15.22 -4.24 11.45
C LEU A 65 14.58 -5.63 11.61
N ALA A 66 13.60 -5.96 10.75
CA ALA A 66 12.93 -7.26 10.76
C ALA A 66 13.73 -8.37 10.05
N LEU A 67 14.83 -8.04 9.35
CA LEU A 67 15.56 -8.96 8.49
C LEU A 67 16.05 -10.24 9.20
N PRO A 68 16.59 -10.20 10.44
CA PRO A 68 16.96 -11.42 11.16
C PRO A 68 15.76 -12.34 11.44
N ALA A 69 14.62 -11.76 11.84
CA ALA A 69 13.40 -12.53 12.09
C ALA A 69 12.85 -13.14 10.80
N VAL A 70 12.88 -12.39 9.69
CA VAL A 70 12.48 -12.89 8.36
C VAL A 70 13.37 -14.06 7.93
N LYS A 71 14.69 -13.96 8.14
CA LYS A 71 15.65 -15.02 7.75
C LYS A 71 15.52 -16.26 8.62
N GLN A 72 15.27 -16.12 9.92
CA GLN A 72 14.98 -17.24 10.82
C GLN A 72 13.74 -18.02 10.34
N VAL A 73 12.64 -17.30 10.09
CA VAL A 73 11.39 -17.92 9.57
C VAL A 73 11.65 -18.58 8.21
N SER A 74 12.46 -17.96 7.35
CA SER A 74 12.83 -18.51 6.05
C SER A 74 13.74 -19.74 6.14
N SER A 75 14.65 -19.80 7.11
CA SER A 75 15.52 -20.96 7.32
C SER A 75 14.80 -22.14 7.92
N GLU A 76 13.92 -21.89 8.90
CA GLU A 76 13.02 -22.92 9.43
C GLU A 76 12.15 -23.48 8.31
N TYR A 77 11.60 -22.62 7.43
CA TYR A 77 10.87 -23.05 6.25
C TYR A 77 11.69 -23.93 5.30
N ALA A 78 12.92 -23.51 4.97
CA ALA A 78 13.78 -24.28 4.09
C ALA A 78 14.08 -25.67 4.68
N GLY A 79 14.36 -25.74 5.98
CA GLY A 79 14.61 -27.00 6.69
C GLY A 79 13.41 -27.95 6.63
N LEU A 80 12.19 -27.45 6.86
CA LEU A 80 10.96 -28.25 6.78
C LEU A 80 10.69 -28.77 5.35
N MET A 81 11.12 -28.03 4.34
CA MET A 81 11.00 -28.44 2.92
C MET A 81 12.16 -29.33 2.44
N GLY A 82 13.07 -29.74 3.33
CA GLY A 82 14.27 -30.49 2.97
C GLY A 82 15.23 -29.73 2.02
N ARG A 83 15.15 -28.39 2.02
CA ARG A 83 16.00 -27.51 1.22
C ARG A 83 17.18 -27.02 2.05
N SER A 84 18.27 -26.68 1.37
CA SER A 84 19.40 -26.02 2.02
C SER A 84 18.94 -24.77 2.74
N THR A 85 19.32 -24.64 4.01
CA THR A 85 19.00 -23.46 4.80
C THR A 85 19.70 -22.24 4.20
N PRO A 86 19.01 -21.08 4.10
CA PRO A 86 19.66 -19.84 3.71
C PRO A 86 20.81 -19.52 4.68
N PRO A 87 21.91 -18.95 4.19
CA PRO A 87 22.98 -18.48 5.08
C PRO A 87 22.45 -17.42 6.06
N GLU A 88 23.14 -17.29 7.19
CA GLU A 88 22.89 -16.24 8.17
C GLU A 88 22.92 -14.84 7.52
N VAL A 89 22.27 -13.87 8.18
CA VAL A 89 22.15 -12.52 7.64
C VAL A 89 23.53 -11.90 7.43
N GLY A 90 23.87 -11.64 6.17
CA GLY A 90 25.14 -11.05 5.79
C GLY A 90 25.05 -9.54 5.56
N LEU A 91 26.21 -8.88 5.45
CA LEU A 91 26.29 -7.47 5.04
C LEU A 91 25.60 -7.22 3.69
N THR A 92 25.73 -8.17 2.76
CA THR A 92 25.09 -8.11 1.44
C THR A 92 23.56 -8.04 1.54
N ASP A 93 22.95 -8.73 2.51
CA ASP A 93 21.50 -8.65 2.72
C ASP A 93 21.09 -7.24 3.17
N TYR A 94 21.85 -6.60 4.05
CA TYR A 94 21.58 -5.22 4.49
C TYR A 94 21.79 -4.18 3.41
N LEU A 95 22.67 -4.42 2.45
CA LEU A 95 22.88 -3.54 1.30
C LEU A 95 21.80 -3.72 0.23
N MET A 96 21.38 -4.96 -0.03
CA MET A 96 20.43 -5.27 -1.10
C MET A 96 18.97 -5.08 -0.68
N THR A 97 18.63 -5.30 0.60
CA THR A 97 17.26 -5.15 1.11
C THR A 97 16.68 -3.75 0.85
N PRO A 98 17.38 -2.64 1.15
CA PRO A 98 16.95 -1.29 0.77
C PRO A 98 16.60 -1.13 -0.71
N VAL A 99 17.47 -1.64 -1.58
CA VAL A 99 17.33 -1.53 -3.04
C VAL A 99 16.10 -2.30 -3.50
N GLN A 100 15.92 -3.53 -3.00
CA GLN A 100 14.77 -4.36 -3.32
C GLN A 100 13.45 -3.75 -2.81
N VAL A 101 13.44 -3.20 -1.60
CA VAL A 101 12.26 -2.53 -1.03
C VAL A 101 11.89 -1.29 -1.85
N ALA A 102 12.85 -0.43 -2.16
CA ALA A 102 12.62 0.76 -2.97
C ALA A 102 12.14 0.41 -4.39
N ALA A 103 12.82 -0.52 -5.06
CA ALA A 103 12.44 -0.97 -6.40
C ALA A 103 11.06 -1.65 -6.41
N GLY A 104 10.79 -2.53 -5.45
CA GLY A 104 9.50 -3.20 -5.31
C GLY A 104 8.36 -2.22 -5.06
N LEU A 105 8.59 -1.19 -4.22
CA LEU A 105 7.62 -0.13 -3.99
C LEU A 105 7.38 0.72 -5.25
N ALA A 106 8.44 1.06 -5.99
CA ALA A 106 8.33 1.82 -7.23
C ALA A 106 7.51 1.05 -8.27
N ILE A 107 7.78 -0.24 -8.46
CA ILE A 107 7.01 -1.12 -9.33
C ILE A 107 5.55 -1.20 -8.86
N SER A 108 5.32 -1.39 -7.56
CA SER A 108 3.97 -1.49 -6.99
C SER A 108 3.14 -0.22 -7.25
N PHE A 109 3.73 0.96 -7.06
CA PHE A 109 3.07 2.23 -7.37
C PHE A 109 2.91 2.46 -8.86
N ALA A 110 3.87 2.04 -9.70
CA ALA A 110 3.73 2.13 -11.14
C ALA A 110 2.53 1.31 -11.65
N VAL A 111 2.41 0.06 -11.17
CA VAL A 111 1.30 -0.84 -11.50
C VAL A 111 -0.02 -0.30 -10.97
N LEU A 112 -0.09 0.07 -9.68
CA LEU A 112 -1.33 0.60 -9.09
C LEU A 112 -1.75 1.92 -9.74
N GLY A 113 -0.79 2.82 -9.96
CA GLY A 113 -1.02 4.08 -10.67
C GLY A 113 -1.48 3.86 -12.11
N PHE A 114 -1.02 2.81 -12.78
CA PHE A 114 -1.48 2.45 -14.12
C PHE A 114 -2.94 1.98 -14.11
N VAL A 115 -3.32 1.12 -13.17
CA VAL A 115 -4.71 0.67 -13.03
C VAL A 115 -5.63 1.85 -12.69
N ILE A 116 -5.23 2.72 -11.76
CA ILE A 116 -5.97 3.93 -11.41
C ILE A 116 -6.10 4.86 -12.62
N TRP A 117 -5.02 5.04 -13.37
CA TRP A 117 -5.01 5.86 -14.58
C TRP A 117 -5.98 5.33 -15.63
N LEU A 118 -5.98 4.03 -15.90
CA LEU A 118 -6.95 3.39 -16.80
C LEU A 118 -8.39 3.60 -16.33
N ALA A 119 -8.66 3.38 -15.04
CA ALA A 119 -9.99 3.57 -14.48
C ALA A 119 -10.49 5.02 -14.64
N VAL A 120 -9.63 6.00 -14.40
CA VAL A 120 -9.94 7.42 -14.61
C VAL A 120 -10.14 7.71 -16.09
N LEU A 121 -9.30 7.17 -16.97
CA LEU A 121 -9.37 7.38 -18.41
C LEU A 121 -10.70 6.85 -18.99
N ILE A 122 -11.10 5.65 -18.59
CA ILE A 122 -12.37 5.02 -19.01
C ILE A 122 -13.56 5.83 -18.47
N SER A 123 -13.49 6.33 -17.23
CA SER A 123 -14.62 6.99 -16.58
C SER A 123 -14.82 8.45 -16.98
N SER A 124 -13.73 9.18 -17.28
CA SER A 124 -13.74 10.64 -17.46
C SER A 124 -13.19 11.11 -18.81
N GLY A 125 -12.64 10.20 -19.62
CA GLY A 125 -12.05 10.49 -20.93
C GLY A 125 -10.70 11.24 -20.90
N LYS A 126 -10.25 11.70 -19.73
CA LYS A 126 -8.97 12.42 -19.56
C LYS A 126 -8.28 11.98 -18.27
N ALA A 127 -7.03 11.53 -18.37
CA ALA A 127 -6.29 11.07 -17.20
C ALA A 127 -4.81 11.45 -17.26
N ARG A 128 -4.26 11.96 -16.17
CA ARG A 128 -2.83 12.26 -16.02
C ARG A 128 -2.16 11.19 -15.18
N TYR A 129 -1.20 10.45 -15.76
CA TYR A 129 -0.55 9.34 -15.06
C TYR A 129 0.14 9.78 -13.75
N GLY A 130 0.79 10.95 -13.73
CA GLY A 130 1.41 11.50 -12.51
C GLY A 130 0.41 11.78 -11.38
N GLN A 131 -0.84 12.09 -11.71
CA GLN A 131 -1.91 12.25 -10.72
C GLN A 131 -2.35 10.89 -10.17
N ALA A 132 -2.52 9.89 -11.05
CA ALA A 132 -2.87 8.52 -10.66
C ALA A 132 -1.79 7.89 -9.77
N LEU A 133 -0.50 8.11 -10.09
CA LEU A 133 0.63 7.74 -9.23
C LEU A 133 0.58 8.42 -7.86
N SER A 134 0.23 9.71 -7.83
CA SER A 134 0.10 10.44 -6.57
C SER A 134 -1.04 9.86 -5.74
N LEU A 135 -2.18 9.55 -6.37
CA LEU A 135 -3.30 8.88 -5.72
C LEU A 135 -2.86 7.54 -5.13
N ALA A 136 -2.19 6.69 -5.92
CA ALA A 136 -1.66 5.41 -5.46
C ALA A 136 -0.77 5.57 -4.21
N ALA A 137 0.14 6.54 -4.22
CA ALA A 137 1.07 6.75 -3.11
C ALA A 137 0.38 7.29 -1.84
N TYR A 138 -0.58 8.22 -1.97
CA TYR A 138 -1.30 8.77 -0.82
C TYR A 138 -2.37 7.82 -0.27
N THR A 139 -2.98 6.95 -1.09
CA THR A 139 -3.92 5.94 -0.58
C THR A 139 -3.20 4.80 0.15
N PHE A 140 -1.89 4.66 -0.04
CA PHE A 140 -1.08 3.60 0.58
C PHE A 140 -0.70 3.86 2.04
N PHE A 141 -0.93 5.06 2.60
CA PHE A 141 -0.57 5.39 3.98
C PHE A 141 -1.16 4.45 5.05
N PRO A 142 -2.45 4.05 5.00
CA PRO A 142 -2.96 3.00 5.87
C PRO A 142 -2.22 1.68 5.74
N VAL A 143 -1.88 1.26 4.51
CA VAL A 143 -1.15 0.00 4.26
C VAL A 143 0.27 0.08 4.81
N LEU A 144 0.93 1.23 4.72
CA LEU A 144 2.22 1.46 5.37
C LEU A 144 2.12 1.21 6.88
N LEU A 145 1.08 1.74 7.54
CA LEU A 145 0.87 1.52 8.97
C LEU A 145 0.70 0.03 9.30
N ALA A 146 -0.04 -0.71 8.48
CA ALA A 146 -0.15 -2.17 8.61
C ALA A 146 1.21 -2.86 8.54
N LYS A 147 2.05 -2.48 7.56
CA LYS A 147 3.39 -3.06 7.39
C LYS A 147 4.32 -2.74 8.57
N VAL A 148 4.24 -1.53 9.12
CA VAL A 148 4.99 -1.14 10.32
C VAL A 148 4.56 -2.00 11.51
N ILE A 149 3.25 -2.10 11.76
CA ILE A 149 2.72 -2.90 12.88
C ILE A 149 3.13 -4.37 12.73
N ASN A 150 2.92 -4.96 11.55
CA ASN A 150 3.28 -6.35 11.29
C ASN A 150 4.80 -6.60 11.43
N GLY A 151 5.64 -5.68 10.95
CA GLY A 151 7.09 -5.76 11.11
C GLY A 151 7.51 -5.71 12.58
N ILE A 152 6.94 -4.80 13.36
CA ILE A 152 7.18 -4.71 14.82
C ILE A 152 6.75 -6.00 15.51
N THR A 153 5.54 -6.48 15.24
CA THR A 153 5.04 -7.71 15.86
C THR A 153 5.94 -8.89 15.53
N LEU A 154 6.38 -9.05 14.28
CA LEU A 154 7.30 -10.12 13.86
C LEU A 154 8.63 -10.07 14.64
N MET A 155 9.19 -8.88 14.87
CA MET A 155 10.43 -8.71 15.63
C MET A 155 10.29 -9.11 17.12
N ILE A 156 9.10 -8.90 17.69
CA ILE A 156 8.78 -9.21 19.08
C ILE A 156 8.43 -10.69 19.27
N THR A 157 7.55 -11.24 18.42
CA THR A 157 7.01 -12.58 18.61
C THR A 157 7.98 -13.68 18.22
N ARG A 158 8.89 -13.42 17.26
CA ARG A 158 9.88 -14.39 16.73
C ARG A 158 9.32 -15.82 16.64
N PRO A 159 8.27 -15.98 15.83
CA PRO A 159 7.46 -17.17 15.79
C PRO A 159 8.28 -18.34 15.24
N SER A 160 8.31 -19.47 15.97
CA SER A 160 8.94 -20.70 15.53
C SER A 160 7.91 -21.61 14.84
N LEU A 161 8.31 -22.19 13.70
CA LEU A 161 7.47 -22.94 12.77
C LEU A 161 7.38 -24.45 13.07
N GLY A 162 7.51 -24.88 14.33
CA GLY A 162 7.79 -26.26 14.78
C GLY A 162 7.11 -27.50 14.14
N ASP A 163 6.17 -27.37 13.19
CA ASP A 163 5.58 -28.47 12.39
C ASP A 163 5.26 -28.03 10.92
N PRO A 164 5.56 -28.86 9.89
CA PRO A 164 5.19 -28.61 8.48
C PRO A 164 3.69 -28.34 8.21
N SER A 165 2.79 -29.01 8.93
CA SER A 165 1.32 -28.86 8.79
C SER A 165 0.82 -27.50 9.26
N VAL A 166 1.58 -26.87 10.15
CA VAL A 166 1.34 -25.55 10.70
C VAL A 166 1.73 -24.48 9.66
N MET A 167 2.59 -24.75 8.68
CA MET A 167 3.09 -23.78 7.70
C MET A 167 2.01 -23.12 6.84
N MET A 168 1.09 -23.90 6.31
CA MET A 168 0.04 -23.43 5.41
C MET A 168 -1.05 -22.66 6.18
N VAL A 169 -1.14 -22.90 7.49
CA VAL A 169 -2.06 -22.27 8.45
C VAL A 169 -1.41 -21.10 9.19
N THR A 170 -0.07 -21.01 9.26
CA THR A 170 0.63 -20.03 10.10
C THR A 170 1.58 -19.09 9.39
N GLN A 171 2.19 -19.42 8.24
CA GLN A 171 3.10 -18.46 7.58
C GLN A 171 2.38 -17.17 7.15
N ALA A 172 1.13 -17.33 6.71
CA ALA A 172 0.24 -16.23 6.38
C ALA A 172 -0.05 -15.33 7.62
N PRO A 173 -0.61 -15.84 8.72
CA PRO A 173 -0.95 -15.02 9.87
C PRO A 173 0.25 -14.52 10.68
N VAL A 174 1.35 -15.25 10.70
CA VAL A 174 2.52 -14.97 11.53
C VAL A 174 3.26 -13.70 11.08
N ILE A 175 3.09 -13.28 9.83
CA ILE A 175 3.68 -12.05 9.27
C ILE A 175 2.60 -10.98 9.00
N ASN A 176 1.31 -11.32 9.11
CA ASN A 176 0.19 -10.45 8.75
C ASN A 176 -0.88 -10.42 9.85
N TYR A 177 -0.50 -10.00 11.06
CA TYR A 177 -1.37 -9.86 12.23
C TYR A 177 -2.58 -8.94 11.99
N THR A 178 -2.44 -7.95 11.10
CA THR A 178 -3.53 -7.02 10.75
C THR A 178 -4.51 -7.55 9.70
N SER A 179 -4.28 -8.76 9.19
CA SER A 179 -5.11 -9.38 8.14
C SER A 179 -6.33 -10.07 8.73
N LEU A 180 -7.43 -10.10 7.99
CA LEU A 180 -8.61 -10.91 8.32
C LEU A 180 -8.37 -12.41 8.08
N ALA A 181 -7.29 -12.80 7.40
CA ALA A 181 -6.86 -14.18 7.25
C ALA A 181 -6.80 -14.95 8.58
N GLN A 182 -6.48 -14.25 9.68
CA GLN A 182 -6.41 -14.78 11.05
C GLN A 182 -7.71 -15.48 11.48
N LEU A 183 -8.86 -15.02 10.98
CA LEU A 183 -10.17 -15.55 11.34
C LEU A 183 -10.47 -16.93 10.72
N PHE A 184 -9.63 -17.37 9.77
CA PHE A 184 -9.83 -18.59 8.99
C PHE A 184 -8.72 -19.62 9.23
N ALA A 185 -8.16 -19.64 10.44
CA ALA A 185 -7.18 -20.64 10.84
C ALA A 185 -7.68 -22.06 10.55
N GLY A 186 -6.79 -22.92 10.04
CA GLY A 186 -7.11 -24.29 9.63
C GLY A 186 -7.64 -24.42 8.20
N ARG A 187 -7.77 -23.33 7.43
CA ARG A 187 -8.16 -23.35 6.00
C ARG A 187 -7.09 -22.70 5.12
N PRO A 188 -5.99 -23.41 4.78
CA PRO A 188 -4.79 -22.81 4.21
C PRO A 188 -4.96 -21.96 2.94
N ILE A 189 -5.74 -22.47 1.97
CA ILE A 189 -5.97 -21.77 0.71
C ILE A 189 -6.76 -20.49 0.96
N LEU A 190 -7.84 -20.58 1.73
CA LEU A 190 -8.69 -19.43 2.06
C LEU A 190 -7.92 -18.39 2.87
N GLN A 191 -7.16 -18.84 3.87
CA GLN A 191 -6.35 -18.00 4.73
C GLN A 191 -5.28 -17.23 3.92
N THR A 192 -4.56 -17.92 3.04
CA THR A 192 -3.56 -17.29 2.16
C THR A 192 -4.20 -16.32 1.17
N SER A 193 -5.37 -16.66 0.61
CA SER A 193 -6.11 -15.79 -0.32
C SER A 193 -6.54 -14.48 0.33
N LEU A 194 -6.88 -14.52 1.63
CA LEU A 194 -7.34 -13.38 2.40
C LEU A 194 -6.23 -12.58 3.06
N LEU A 195 -4.96 -12.98 2.93
CA LEU A 195 -3.81 -12.22 3.41
C LEU A 195 -3.86 -10.71 3.09
N PRO A 196 -4.09 -10.29 1.83
CA PRO A 196 -4.13 -8.87 1.51
C PRO A 196 -5.34 -8.15 2.10
N VAL A 197 -6.36 -8.87 2.56
CA VAL A 197 -7.60 -8.31 3.11
C VAL A 197 -7.40 -8.05 4.60
N GLY A 198 -7.23 -6.78 4.96
CA GLY A 198 -7.11 -6.33 6.34
C GLY A 198 -7.77 -4.97 6.52
N ILE A 199 -7.95 -4.55 7.77
CA ILE A 199 -8.61 -3.28 8.09
C ILE A 199 -7.93 -2.08 7.41
N PHE A 200 -6.60 -2.08 7.35
CA PHE A 200 -5.82 -1.03 6.68
C PHE A 200 -5.94 -1.06 5.16
N THR A 201 -6.07 -2.24 4.54
CA THR A 201 -6.33 -2.35 3.10
C THR A 201 -7.72 -1.82 2.77
N LEU A 202 -8.74 -2.19 3.55
CA LEU A 202 -10.10 -1.68 3.39
C LEU A 202 -10.15 -0.15 3.55
N TRP A 203 -9.37 0.38 4.50
CA TRP A 203 -9.21 1.82 4.65
C TRP A 203 -8.54 2.47 3.43
N ALA A 204 -7.47 1.87 2.91
CA ALA A 204 -6.81 2.36 1.69
C ALA A 204 -7.76 2.36 0.47
N LEU A 205 -8.63 1.34 0.33
CA LEU A 205 -9.66 1.31 -0.71
C LEU A 205 -10.69 2.42 -0.53
N TYR A 206 -11.13 2.67 0.71
CA TYR A 206 -12.02 3.79 1.00
C TYR A 206 -11.37 5.14 0.64
N LEU A 207 -10.10 5.34 1.00
CA LEU A 207 -9.34 6.52 0.60
C LEU A 207 -9.20 6.62 -0.93
N LEU A 208 -9.01 5.51 -1.63
CA LEU A 208 -8.95 5.48 -3.08
C LEU A 208 -10.26 5.95 -3.70
N VAL A 209 -11.40 5.52 -3.16
CA VAL A 209 -12.73 5.99 -3.62
C VAL A 209 -12.85 7.50 -3.43
N ILE A 210 -12.48 8.04 -2.26
CA ILE A 210 -12.48 9.49 -2.02
C ILE A 210 -11.54 10.19 -3.01
N GLY A 211 -10.34 9.67 -3.20
CA GLY A 211 -9.33 10.21 -4.11
C GLY A 211 -9.84 10.30 -5.53
N LEU A 212 -10.32 9.20 -6.10
CA LEU A 212 -10.88 9.15 -7.45
C LEU A 212 -12.02 10.17 -7.64
N ARG A 213 -12.90 10.32 -6.66
CA ARG A 213 -14.00 11.28 -6.72
C ARG A 213 -13.53 12.73 -6.62
N ARG A 214 -12.60 13.02 -5.72
CA ARG A 214 -12.17 14.40 -5.43
C ARG A 214 -11.13 14.89 -6.43
N SER A 215 -10.13 14.10 -6.78
CA SER A 215 -9.03 14.56 -7.63
C SER A 215 -9.32 14.35 -9.12
N ALA A 216 -10.10 13.32 -9.48
CA ALA A 216 -10.30 12.91 -10.87
C ALA A 216 -11.77 12.98 -11.34
N ASN A 217 -12.68 13.49 -10.51
CA ASN A 217 -14.11 13.65 -10.81
C ASN A 217 -14.79 12.35 -11.30
N VAL A 218 -14.31 11.20 -10.85
CA VAL A 218 -14.91 9.89 -11.17
C VAL A 218 -16.25 9.76 -10.44
N SER A 219 -17.23 9.11 -11.08
CA SER A 219 -18.53 8.85 -10.45
C SER A 219 -18.38 7.92 -9.23
N MET A 220 -19.32 7.99 -8.28
CA MET A 220 -19.26 7.17 -7.06
C MET A 220 -19.24 5.67 -7.38
N VAL A 221 -20.04 5.23 -8.35
CA VAL A 221 -20.11 3.83 -8.78
C VAL A 221 -18.79 3.39 -9.41
N ALA A 222 -18.26 4.17 -10.38
CA ALA A 222 -17.01 3.82 -11.03
C ALA A 222 -15.81 3.80 -10.06
N ALA A 223 -15.79 4.70 -9.07
CA ALA A 223 -14.76 4.70 -8.03
C ALA A 223 -14.79 3.42 -7.17
N TRP A 224 -15.98 2.97 -6.75
CA TRP A 224 -16.13 1.71 -6.01
C TRP A 224 -15.81 0.49 -6.85
N VAL A 225 -16.27 0.44 -8.10
CA VAL A 225 -15.93 -0.65 -9.03
C VAL A 225 -14.42 -0.75 -9.17
N THR A 226 -13.73 0.37 -9.36
CA THR A 226 -12.26 0.40 -9.44
C THR A 226 -11.59 -0.16 -8.19
N ALA A 227 -12.01 0.30 -7.00
CA ALA A 227 -11.46 -0.14 -5.73
C ALA A 227 -11.72 -1.64 -5.47
N LEU A 228 -12.94 -2.11 -5.73
CA LEU A 228 -13.31 -3.52 -5.52
C LEU A 228 -12.65 -4.44 -6.55
N SER A 229 -12.52 -4.02 -7.81
CA SER A 229 -11.79 -4.79 -8.82
C SER A 229 -10.32 -4.98 -8.43
N LEU A 230 -9.67 -3.95 -7.90
CA LEU A 230 -8.31 -4.06 -7.37
C LEU A 230 -8.23 -5.08 -6.22
N LEU A 231 -9.18 -5.06 -5.29
CA LEU A 231 -9.25 -6.02 -4.20
C LEU A 231 -9.45 -7.45 -4.71
N VAL A 232 -10.38 -7.66 -5.64
CA VAL A 232 -10.66 -8.97 -6.23
C VAL A 232 -9.45 -9.53 -6.96
N VAL A 233 -8.77 -8.69 -7.77
CA VAL A 233 -7.53 -9.08 -8.44
C VAL A 233 -6.47 -9.46 -7.42
N GLN A 234 -6.30 -8.66 -6.37
CA GLN A 234 -5.31 -8.93 -5.32
C GLN A 234 -5.61 -10.25 -4.60
N VAL A 235 -6.85 -10.49 -4.18
CA VAL A 235 -7.27 -11.76 -3.56
C VAL A 235 -7.08 -12.94 -4.53
N GLY A 236 -7.44 -12.77 -5.80
CA GLY A 236 -7.29 -13.80 -6.82
C GLY A 236 -5.84 -14.20 -7.07
N LEU A 237 -4.91 -13.23 -7.11
CA LEU A 237 -3.48 -13.50 -7.23
C LEU A 237 -2.95 -14.28 -6.02
N TYR A 238 -3.35 -13.90 -4.81
CA TYR A 238 -2.98 -14.63 -3.59
C TYR A 238 -3.60 -16.02 -3.52
N ALA A 239 -4.83 -16.20 -4.01
CA ALA A 239 -5.47 -17.49 -4.13
C ALA A 239 -4.74 -18.43 -5.10
N LEU A 240 -4.30 -17.89 -6.24
CA LEU A 240 -3.51 -18.63 -7.22
C LEU A 240 -2.16 -19.07 -6.63
N MET A 241 -1.48 -18.19 -5.91
CA MET A 241 -0.26 -18.53 -5.18
C MET A 241 -0.51 -19.61 -4.12
N ALA A 242 -1.59 -19.47 -3.35
CA ALA A 242 -1.98 -20.45 -2.33
C ALA A 242 -2.23 -21.84 -2.93
N PHE A 243 -2.93 -21.89 -4.05
CA PHE A 243 -3.18 -23.12 -4.78
C PHE A 243 -1.89 -23.75 -5.32
N GLY A 244 -1.01 -22.94 -5.94
CA GLY A 244 0.29 -23.40 -6.41
C GLY A 244 1.15 -23.99 -5.29
N MET A 245 1.18 -23.32 -4.12
CA MET A 245 1.86 -23.83 -2.93
C MET A 245 1.26 -25.17 -2.46
N ALA A 246 -0.06 -25.26 -2.34
CA ALA A 246 -0.75 -26.50 -1.97
C ALA A 246 -0.40 -27.68 -2.88
N MET A 247 -0.37 -27.44 -4.21
CA MET A 247 -0.03 -28.45 -5.20
C MET A 247 1.43 -28.89 -5.07
N SER A 248 2.35 -27.96 -4.82
CA SER A 248 3.77 -28.29 -4.61
C SER A 248 4.02 -29.11 -3.34
N LEU A 249 3.31 -28.83 -2.24
CA LEU A 249 3.41 -29.59 -1.00
C LEU A 249 2.95 -31.05 -1.18
N LYS A 250 1.82 -31.23 -1.87
CA LYS A 250 1.33 -32.58 -2.22
C LYS A 250 2.31 -33.35 -3.09
N ALA A 251 2.96 -32.68 -4.05
CA ALA A 251 3.94 -33.31 -4.94
C ALA A 251 5.19 -33.84 -4.21
N VAL A 252 5.51 -33.30 -3.03
CA VAL A 252 6.68 -33.70 -2.20
C VAL A 252 6.25 -34.62 -1.05
N GLY A 253 4.99 -35.06 -0.99
CA GLY A 253 4.49 -35.97 0.04
C GLY A 253 4.30 -35.32 1.41
N ALA A 254 4.21 -33.98 1.46
CA ALA A 254 4.11 -33.18 2.68
C ALA A 254 2.70 -32.59 2.91
N GLY A 255 1.66 -33.16 2.32
CA GLY A 255 0.30 -32.58 2.28
C GLY A 255 -0.83 -33.55 2.61
#